data_AF-A0A7K3RZW7-F1
#
_entry.id   AF-A0A7K3RZW7-F1
#
_cell.length_a   1.000
_cell.length_b   1.000
_cell.length_c   1.000
_cell.angle_alpha   90.00
_cell.angle_beta   90.00
_cell.angle_gamma   90.00
#
_symmetry.space_group_name_H-M   'P 1'
#
loop_
_entity.id
_entity.type
_entity.pdbx_description
1 polymer ?
#
loop_
_entity_poly.entity_id
_entity_poly.type
_entity_poly.pdbx_seq_one_letter_code
_entity_poly.pdbx_strand_id
1 'polypeptide(L)'
;GLGDLPAAREHAASAVRAPAHDRGRVHRLAMLSHIELLQGEADRAAGTAAEMAVRARGMESQRLRDRLRQVRGELAASGCADAVETTDLIDEALRVPL
;
A
#
# COMPACT_ATOMS: atom_id res chain seq x y z
N GLY A 1 -22.22 -4.77 -6.64
CA GLY A 1 -20.90 -5.17 -6.15
C GLY A 1 -19.86 -4.39 -6.91
N LEU A 2 -18.79 -3.95 -6.25
CA LEU A 2 -17.57 -3.50 -6.95
C LEU A 2 -17.17 -4.63 -7.93
N GLY A 3 -16.79 -4.31 -9.17
CA GLY A 3 -16.75 -5.22 -10.32
C GLY A 3 -15.81 -6.44 -10.21
N ASP A 4 -15.13 -6.80 -11.30
CA ASP A 4 -14.20 -7.95 -11.31
C ASP A 4 -12.91 -7.62 -10.53
N LEU A 5 -12.97 -7.75 -9.20
CA LEU A 5 -11.85 -7.53 -8.30
C LEU A 5 -10.65 -8.47 -8.58
N PRO A 6 -10.84 -9.76 -8.91
CA PRO A 6 -9.74 -10.63 -9.35
C PRO A 6 -8.97 -10.06 -10.54
N ALA A 7 -9.65 -9.65 -11.62
CA ALA A 7 -9.00 -9.05 -12.77
C ALA A 7 -8.31 -7.72 -12.42
N ALA A 8 -8.93 -6.90 -11.57
CA ALA A 8 -8.34 -5.67 -11.08
C ALA A 8 -7.03 -5.92 -10.31
N ARG A 9 -6.99 -6.94 -9.45
CA ARG A 9 -5.79 -7.34 -8.71
C ARG A 9 -4.69 -7.79 -9.64
N GLU A 10 -5.00 -8.62 -10.63
CA GLU A 10 -4.01 -9.10 -11.61
C GLU A 10 -3.42 -7.96 -12.43
N HIS A 11 -4.25 -7.00 -12.83
CA HIS A 11 -3.81 -5.80 -13.50
C HIS A 11 -2.90 -4.94 -12.61
N ALA A 12 -3.31 -4.69 -11.37
CA ALA A 12 -2.53 -3.92 -10.41
C ALA A 12 -1.18 -4.59 -10.09
N ALA A 13 -1.16 -5.91 -9.89
CA ALA A 13 0.07 -6.67 -9.68
C ALA A 13 1.01 -6.60 -10.90
N SER A 14 0.45 -6.66 -12.11
CA SER A 14 1.23 -6.49 -13.35
C SER A 14 1.79 -5.07 -13.47
N ALA A 15 1.02 -4.06 -13.09
CA ALA A 15 1.46 -2.66 -13.09
C ALA A 15 2.62 -2.42 -12.11
N VAL A 16 2.58 -3.05 -10.92
CA VAL A 16 3.70 -3.00 -9.95
C VAL A 16 4.98 -3.55 -10.57
N ARG A 17 4.90 -4.65 -11.34
CA ARG A 17 6.06 -5.26 -12.00
C ARG A 17 6.61 -4.42 -13.17
N ALA A 18 5.75 -3.68 -13.86
CA ALA A 18 6.17 -2.85 -14.99
C ALA A 18 7.20 -1.77 -14.59
N PRO A 19 8.11 -1.37 -15.50
CA PRO A 19 9.06 -0.29 -15.24
C PRO A 19 8.37 0.98 -14.73
N ALA A 20 8.96 1.57 -13.70
CA ALA A 20 8.57 2.87 -13.15
C ALA A 20 9.69 3.41 -12.27
N HIS A 21 9.76 4.73 -12.22
CA HIS A 21 10.48 5.44 -11.18
C HIS A 21 9.84 5.15 -9.80
N ASP A 22 10.61 5.32 -8.72
CA ASP A 22 10.23 4.84 -7.39
C ASP A 22 8.88 5.38 -6.90
N ARG A 23 8.60 6.69 -7.09
CA ARG A 23 7.29 7.28 -6.76
C ARG A 23 6.12 6.61 -7.52
N GLY A 24 6.33 6.27 -8.79
CA GLY A 24 5.35 5.56 -9.59
C GLY A 24 5.10 4.14 -9.07
N ARG A 25 6.16 3.46 -8.61
CA ARG A 25 6.07 2.13 -8.01
C ARG A 25 5.33 2.15 -6.67
N VAL A 26 5.64 3.11 -5.79
CA VAL A 26 4.92 3.30 -4.51
C VAL A 26 3.42 3.52 -4.75
N HIS A 27 3.06 4.35 -5.74
CA HIS A 27 1.64 4.56 -6.07
C HIS A 27 0.93 3.27 -6.50
N ARG A 28 1.59 2.43 -7.32
CA ARG A 28 1.02 1.17 -7.79
C ARG A 28 0.90 0.13 -6.66
N LEU A 29 1.88 0.06 -5.77
CA LEU A 29 1.80 -0.77 -4.55
C LEU A 29 0.61 -0.34 -3.68
N ALA A 30 0.40 0.97 -3.52
CA ALA A 30 -0.75 1.49 -2.78
C ALA A 30 -2.10 1.11 -3.41
N MET A 31 -2.17 1.05 -4.75
CA MET A 31 -3.37 0.61 -5.46
C MET A 31 -3.60 -0.90 -5.29
N LEU A 32 -2.53 -1.69 -5.36
CA LEU A 32 -2.61 -3.14 -5.16
C LEU A 32 -3.08 -3.50 -3.74
N SER A 33 -2.47 -2.91 -2.70
CA SER A 33 -2.85 -3.14 -1.30
C SER A 33 -4.33 -2.80 -1.05
N HIS A 34 -4.82 -1.71 -1.63
CA HIS A 34 -6.23 -1.34 -1.54
C HIS A 34 -7.16 -2.37 -2.19
N ILE A 35 -6.81 -2.87 -3.39
CA ILE A 35 -7.61 -3.90 -4.07
C ILE A 35 -7.61 -5.20 -3.26
N GLU A 36 -6.47 -5.59 -2.69
CA GLU A 36 -6.36 -6.77 -1.82
C GLU A 36 -7.28 -6.64 -0.58
N LEU A 37 -7.37 -5.44 0.03
CA LEU A 37 -8.33 -5.18 1.12
C LEU A 37 -9.78 -5.28 0.66
N LEU A 38 -10.12 -4.76 -0.51
CA LEU A 38 -11.48 -4.90 -1.08
C LEU A 38 -11.86 -6.37 -1.35
N GLN A 39 -10.86 -7.25 -1.54
CA GLN A 39 -11.05 -8.69 -1.68
C GLN A 39 -11.07 -9.46 -0.36
N GLY A 40 -10.88 -8.77 0.78
CA GLY A 40 -10.76 -9.42 2.09
C GLY A 40 -9.41 -10.11 2.32
N GLU A 41 -8.42 -9.86 1.46
CA GLU A 41 -7.09 -10.48 1.48
C GLU A 41 -6.13 -9.64 2.32
N ALA A 42 -6.49 -9.41 3.59
CA ALA A 42 -5.83 -8.42 4.43
C ALA A 42 -4.34 -8.72 4.70
N ASP A 43 -3.96 -10.00 4.83
CA ASP A 43 -2.55 -10.38 5.03
C ASP A 43 -1.69 -10.06 3.79
N ARG A 44 -2.24 -10.29 2.58
CA ARG A 44 -1.55 -9.88 1.34
C ARG A 44 -1.43 -8.38 1.25
N ALA A 45 -2.51 -7.66 1.58
CA ALA A 45 -2.52 -6.22 1.59
C ALA A 45 -1.48 -5.63 2.55
N ALA A 46 -1.28 -6.26 3.71
CA ALA A 46 -0.27 -5.89 4.70
C ALA A 46 1.14 -6.05 4.11
N GLY A 47 1.45 -7.19 3.49
CA GLY A 47 2.73 -7.41 2.80
C GLY A 47 2.99 -6.38 1.69
N THR A 48 2.00 -6.10 0.85
CA THR A 48 2.10 -5.07 -0.20
C THR A 48 2.34 -3.67 0.40
N ALA A 49 1.65 -3.34 1.48
CA ALA A 49 1.79 -2.06 2.17
C ALA A 49 3.14 -1.90 2.88
N ALA A 50 3.71 -2.99 3.40
CA ALA A 50 5.05 -3.00 3.96
C ALA A 50 6.11 -2.71 2.89
N GLU A 51 6.02 -3.33 1.70
CA GLU A 51 6.91 -3.00 0.58
C GLU A 51 6.76 -1.53 0.17
N MET A 52 5.52 -1.03 0.11
CA MET A 52 5.23 0.37 -0.18
C MET A 52 5.93 1.30 0.83
N ALA A 53 5.82 1.02 2.13
CA ALA A 53 6.39 1.82 3.20
C ALA A 53 7.92 1.87 3.13
N VAL A 54 8.57 0.72 2.93
CA VAL A 54 10.03 0.63 2.77
C VAL A 54 10.50 1.48 1.59
N ARG A 55 9.81 1.41 0.46
CA ARG A 55 10.17 2.16 -0.76
C ARG A 55 9.89 3.64 -0.65
N ALA A 56 8.94 4.06 0.18
CA ALA A 56 8.60 5.46 0.35
C ALA A 56 9.55 6.22 1.30
N ARG A 57 10.44 5.52 2.01
CA ARG A 57 11.41 6.14 2.93
C ARG A 57 12.28 7.16 2.21
N GLY A 58 12.45 8.34 2.83
CA GLY A 58 13.26 9.42 2.28
C GLY A 58 12.62 10.19 1.11
N MET A 59 11.37 9.87 0.72
CA MET A 59 10.68 10.61 -0.33
C MET A 59 9.96 11.86 0.22
N GLU A 60 10.38 13.03 -0.24
CA GLU A 60 9.71 14.30 0.04
C GLU A 60 8.47 14.45 -0.86
N SER A 61 7.37 13.82 -0.44
CA SER A 61 6.15 13.77 -1.24
C SER A 61 4.88 13.73 -0.42
N GLN A 62 4.23 14.89 -0.22
CA GLN A 62 2.95 14.99 0.50
C GLN A 62 1.91 13.97 0.00
N ARG A 63 1.70 13.90 -1.33
CA ARG A 63 0.75 12.95 -1.95
C ARG A 63 1.02 11.48 -1.58
N LEU A 64 2.29 11.10 -1.42
CA LEU A 64 2.63 9.71 -1.06
C LEU A 64 2.39 9.48 0.44
N ARG A 65 2.66 10.47 1.28
CA ARG A 65 2.36 10.43 2.71
C ARG A 65 0.86 10.28 2.96
N ASP A 66 0.03 11.03 2.23
CA ASP A 66 -1.43 10.92 2.34
C ASP A 66 -1.92 9.53 1.93
N ARG A 67 -1.34 8.95 0.88
CA ARG A 67 -1.67 7.61 0.45
C ARG A 67 -1.24 6.54 1.45
N LEU A 68 -0.05 6.66 2.05
CA LEU A 68 0.43 5.81 3.13
C LEU A 68 -0.51 5.84 4.34
N ARG A 69 -0.95 7.04 4.75
CA ARG A 69 -1.93 7.21 5.84
C ARG A 69 -3.26 6.55 5.53
N GLN A 70 -3.73 6.66 4.28
CA GLN A 70 -4.96 5.99 3.85
C GLN A 70 -4.84 4.47 3.98
N VAL A 71 -3.79 3.87 3.41
CA VAL A 71 -3.58 2.41 3.48
C VAL A 71 -3.43 1.93 4.92
N ARG A 72 -2.72 2.68 5.78
CA ARG A 72 -2.62 2.42 7.22
C ARG A 72 -4.00 2.37 7.89
N GLY A 73 -4.87 3.32 7.58
CA GLY A 73 -6.23 3.36 8.12
C GLY A 73 -7.09 2.17 7.67
N GLU A 74 -6.99 1.81 6.38
CA GLU A 74 -7.72 0.67 5.82
C GLU A 74 -7.23 -0.67 6.42
N LEU A 75 -5.91 -0.84 6.62
CA LEU A 75 -5.34 -2.01 7.30
C LEU A 75 -5.78 -2.11 8.75
N ALA A 76 -5.73 -1.01 9.50
CA ALA A 76 -6.17 -1.00 10.90
C ALA A 76 -7.66 -1.37 11.03
N ALA A 77 -8.50 -0.96 10.07
CA ALA A 77 -9.91 -1.31 10.04
C ALA A 77 -10.19 -2.77 9.65
N SER A 78 -9.24 -3.45 8.99
CA SER A 78 -9.40 -4.83 8.52
C SER A 78 -9.31 -5.89 9.62
N GLY A 79 -8.72 -5.56 10.78
CA GLY A 79 -8.49 -6.51 11.87
C GLY A 79 -7.38 -7.54 11.62
N CYS A 80 -6.58 -7.37 10.56
CA CYS A 80 -5.43 -8.22 10.24
C CYS A 80 -4.36 -8.18 11.34
N ALA A 81 -3.81 -9.34 11.70
CA ALA A 81 -2.77 -9.46 12.73
C ALA A 81 -1.46 -8.77 12.29
N ASP A 82 -1.09 -8.89 11.01
CA ASP A 82 0.10 -8.29 10.42
C ASP A 82 -0.05 -6.77 10.19
N ALA A 83 -1.25 -6.23 10.42
CA ALA A 83 -1.50 -4.79 10.31
C ALA A 83 -0.66 -3.99 11.30
N VAL A 84 -0.40 -4.50 12.50
CA VAL A 84 0.36 -3.78 13.54
C VAL A 84 1.78 -3.48 13.07
N GLU A 85 2.55 -4.53 12.70
CA GLU A 85 3.92 -4.37 12.20
C GLU A 85 3.97 -3.49 10.95
N THR A 86 3.00 -3.68 10.04
CA THR A 86 2.90 -2.87 8.82
C THR A 86 2.60 -1.40 9.13
N THR A 87 1.73 -1.12 10.10
CA THR A 87 1.42 0.25 10.53
C THR A 87 2.64 0.93 11.15
N ASP A 88 3.48 0.21 11.89
CA ASP A 88 4.73 0.74 12.44
C ASP A 88 5.73 1.09 11.33
N LEU A 89 5.85 0.25 10.30
CA LEU A 89 6.69 0.53 9.13
C LEU A 89 6.22 1.77 8.37
N ILE A 90 4.90 1.95 8.22
CA ILE A 90 4.31 3.14 7.61
C ILE A 90 4.58 4.36 8.46
N ASP A 91 4.39 4.28 9.78
CA ASP A 91 4.61 5.39 10.69
C ASP A 91 6.09 5.82 10.69
N GLU A 92 7.03 4.87 10.62
CA GLU A 92 8.45 5.16 10.43
C GLU A 92 8.71 5.89 9.09
N ALA A 93 8.15 5.39 7.98
CA ALA A 93 8.30 6.06 6.68
C ALA A 93 7.74 7.50 6.69
N LEU A 94 6.73 7.75 7.54
CA LEU A 94 6.12 9.07 7.72
C LEU A 94 6.90 9.98 8.68
N ARG A 95 7.92 9.53 9.42
CA ARG A 95 8.70 10.39 10.35
C ARG A 95 9.62 11.38 9.66
N VAL A 96 9.98 11.14 8.39
CA VAL A 96 10.84 12.06 7.63
C VAL A 96 10.12 13.40 7.41
N PRO A 97 10.70 14.55 7.83
CA PRO A 97 10.14 15.87 7.56
C PRO A 97 9.96 16.12 6.06
N LEU A 98 8.98 16.94 5.70
CA LEU A 98 8.86 17.52 4.35
C LEU A 98 9.58 18.86 4.30
#